data_AF-A0A951CKH5-F1
#
_entry.id   AF-A0A951CKH5-F1
#
_cell.length_a   1.000
_cell.length_b   1.000
_cell.length_c   1.000
_cell.angle_alpha   90.00
_cell.angle_beta   90.00
_cell.angle_gamma   90.00
#
_symmetry.space_group_name_H-M   'P 1'
#
loop_
_entity.id
_entity.type
_entity.pdbx_description
1 polymer ?
#
loop_
_entity_poly.entity_id
_entity_poly.type
_entity_poly.pdbx_seq_one_letter_code
_entity_poly.pdbx_strand_id
1 'polypeptide(L)'
;MDHDAAIDGELVALDASGRASFSLMQNPDRAVSLLYCAFDLLFLDGADLRGEPLVLRKEKLKAVLPDDASIRYSDHIEENGVRFFKEAEKQKLEGVMGKRASSAYQSGRRSPDWLKIKTVRRQEAVVIGYTKPRNTRKYVGSLVLAVREGDEWKYVGHTGGSMGGKSLKEVYDMLTPLEISAQPAEVPREVERNAVWVRPKIVVEIKFTEWTGEGHMRHPIIAGFREDKEPEDVVIEKETSMKKAKVAAKKDLKTATFTLTNLDKKYWPQEGYTKGDMLAYYEKIGDTILPYMKERPLVLFRHPNGIDKAGFFQKDSSDLNLPDFVHTTMVHSESNDKEIRYVVCDNKETLLYAANLGCIEMNVWNSRVDSLDKPDFYVIDLDPGDNTFEEVIEVAQVTHEVLTLSCEESYPKTSGKTGIHVYVPLRAKYDYDQVRNFAELVVRVVHSRIPGITSLERSPAKRKDKIYLDWLQNRTGQTLAAPYSLRPVAGACVSTPLEWKEVKKGLSPRDFTIENIFDRLKKKGDLWKPILGKGVDLKAAIVCLERELESAPVGVRPREVKAKRRK
;
A
#
# COMPACT_ATOMS: atom_id res chain seq x y z
N MET A 1 13.00 -5.32 -53.37
CA MET A 1 14.08 -5.84 -52.50
C MET A 1 14.90 -6.78 -53.37
N ASP A 2 16.23 -6.64 -53.36
CA ASP A 2 17.16 -7.54 -54.08
C ASP A 2 17.50 -8.82 -53.27
N HIS A 3 16.72 -9.08 -52.22
CA HIS A 3 16.92 -10.16 -51.25
C HIS A 3 15.64 -11.00 -51.13
N ASP A 4 15.79 -12.31 -50.94
CA ASP A 4 14.69 -13.22 -50.60
C ASP A 4 14.54 -13.27 -49.07
N ALA A 5 13.46 -12.69 -48.53
CA ALA A 5 13.30 -12.49 -47.09
C ALA A 5 11.89 -12.79 -46.59
N ALA A 6 11.81 -13.38 -45.39
CA ALA A 6 10.56 -13.52 -44.64
C ALA A 6 10.58 -12.58 -43.43
N ILE A 7 9.71 -11.57 -43.45
CA ILE A 7 9.68 -10.49 -42.46
C ILE A 7 8.38 -10.57 -41.65
N ASP A 8 8.48 -10.46 -40.33
CA ASP A 8 7.34 -10.35 -39.43
C ASP A 8 7.07 -8.87 -39.09
N GLY A 9 5.80 -8.50 -39.10
CA GLY A 9 5.37 -7.11 -39.04
C GLY A 9 3.86 -6.97 -38.84
N GLU A 10 3.43 -5.73 -38.61
CA GLU A 10 2.03 -5.39 -38.38
C GLU A 10 1.58 -4.31 -39.36
N LEU A 11 0.41 -4.49 -39.98
CA LEU A 11 -0.24 -3.43 -40.75
C LEU A 11 -0.97 -2.48 -39.80
N VAL A 12 -0.70 -1.18 -39.95
CA VAL A 12 -1.27 -0.14 -39.09
C VAL A 12 -1.96 0.92 -39.94
N ALA A 13 -3.20 1.25 -39.57
CA ALA A 13 -3.92 2.39 -40.11
C ALA A 13 -3.61 3.63 -39.25
N LEU A 14 -3.13 4.71 -39.88
CA LEU A 14 -2.82 5.95 -39.18
C LEU A 14 -3.95 6.99 -39.35
N ASP A 15 -4.27 7.71 -38.28
CA ASP A 15 -5.14 8.88 -38.35
C ASP A 15 -4.40 10.12 -38.87
N ALA A 16 -5.10 11.25 -39.02
CA ALA A 16 -4.54 12.51 -39.51
C ALA A 16 -3.42 13.09 -38.62
N SER A 17 -3.26 12.59 -37.39
CA SER A 17 -2.20 12.96 -36.46
C SER A 17 -1.04 11.95 -36.45
N GLY A 18 -1.09 10.93 -37.31
CA GLY A 18 -0.07 9.89 -37.41
C GLY A 18 -0.16 8.81 -36.33
N ARG A 19 -1.31 8.66 -35.67
CA ARG A 19 -1.51 7.65 -34.61
C ARG A 19 -2.25 6.42 -35.11
N ALA A 20 -1.85 5.26 -34.63
CA ALA A 20 -2.48 3.97 -34.93
C ALA A 20 -3.94 3.95 -34.46
N SER A 21 -4.87 3.58 -35.35
CA SER A 21 -6.30 3.47 -35.04
C SER A 21 -6.90 2.20 -35.62
N PHE A 22 -7.31 1.30 -34.73
CA PHE A 22 -7.96 0.04 -35.09
C PHE A 22 -9.34 0.27 -35.72
N SER A 23 -10.08 1.29 -35.28
CA SER A 23 -11.40 1.63 -35.83
C SER A 23 -11.35 2.06 -37.30
N LEU A 24 -10.27 2.73 -37.72
CA LEU A 24 -10.06 3.12 -39.12
C LEU A 24 -9.79 1.91 -40.02
N MET A 25 -9.25 0.82 -39.47
CA MET A 25 -9.03 -0.43 -40.18
C MET A 25 -10.33 -1.23 -40.40
N GLN A 26 -11.31 -1.09 -39.50
CA GLN A 26 -12.57 -1.85 -39.56
C GLN A 26 -13.67 -1.20 -40.42
N ASN A 27 -13.68 0.13 -40.57
CA ASN A 27 -14.69 0.87 -41.34
C ASN A 27 -14.02 1.83 -42.36
N PRO A 28 -13.63 1.34 -43.55
CA PRO A 28 -12.86 2.11 -44.53
C PRO A 28 -13.75 3.02 -45.39
N ASP A 29 -14.42 4.01 -44.80
CA ASP A 29 -15.23 4.98 -45.57
C ASP A 29 -14.41 6.17 -46.12
N ARG A 30 -13.09 6.20 -45.87
CA ARG A 30 -12.15 7.22 -46.40
C ARG A 30 -10.82 6.58 -46.80
N ALA A 31 -10.05 7.26 -47.66
CA ALA A 31 -8.69 6.87 -48.00
C ALA A 31 -7.81 6.79 -46.72
N VAL A 32 -7.58 5.58 -46.23
CA VAL A 32 -6.75 5.31 -45.05
C VAL A 32 -5.32 5.06 -45.52
N SER A 33 -4.35 5.79 -44.95
CA SER A 33 -2.93 5.50 -45.18
C SER A 33 -2.54 4.29 -44.34
N LEU A 34 -2.23 3.18 -45.02
CA LEU A 34 -1.77 1.95 -44.40
C LEU A 34 -0.24 1.93 -44.38
N LEU A 35 0.32 1.56 -43.23
CA LEU A 35 1.75 1.45 -43.01
C LEU A 35 2.09 0.04 -42.55
N TYR A 36 3.05 -0.62 -43.19
CA TYR A 36 3.58 -1.89 -42.73
C TYR A 36 4.75 -1.67 -41.77
N CYS A 37 4.55 -1.96 -40.49
CA CYS A 37 5.54 -1.83 -39.44
C CYS A 37 6.29 -3.17 -39.23
N ALA A 38 7.45 -3.32 -39.84
CA ALA A 38 8.30 -4.52 -39.75
C ALA A 38 9.09 -4.53 -38.44
N PHE A 39 9.09 -5.66 -37.71
CA PHE A 39 9.75 -5.74 -36.38
C PHE A 39 10.63 -6.97 -36.16
N ASP A 40 10.62 -7.97 -37.04
CA ASP A 40 11.52 -9.15 -36.95
C ASP A 40 11.84 -9.71 -38.36
N LEU A 41 12.99 -10.36 -38.50
CA LEU A 41 13.43 -11.02 -39.74
C LEU A 41 13.62 -12.51 -39.49
N LEU A 42 12.83 -13.33 -40.16
CA LEU A 42 12.78 -14.78 -39.94
C LEU A 42 13.69 -15.54 -40.90
N PHE A 43 13.83 -15.05 -42.13
CA PHE A 43 14.61 -15.67 -43.19
C PHE A 43 15.26 -14.62 -44.08
N LEU A 44 16.48 -14.89 -44.56
CA LEU A 44 17.19 -14.05 -45.51
C LEU A 44 18.10 -14.90 -46.41
N ASP A 45 17.92 -14.81 -47.73
CA ASP A 45 18.76 -15.38 -48.79
C ASP A 45 19.18 -16.85 -48.54
N GLY A 46 18.21 -17.71 -48.22
CA GLY A 46 18.47 -19.14 -47.96
C GLY A 46 18.69 -19.48 -46.48
N ALA A 47 18.93 -18.50 -45.60
CA ALA A 47 19.25 -18.72 -44.20
C ALA A 47 18.03 -18.53 -43.27
N ASP A 48 17.75 -19.55 -42.45
CA ASP A 48 16.77 -19.46 -41.36
C ASP A 48 17.38 -18.77 -40.14
N LEU A 49 16.85 -17.59 -39.82
CA LEU A 49 17.36 -16.75 -38.73
C LEU A 49 16.60 -16.96 -37.42
N ARG A 50 15.53 -17.76 -37.37
CA ARG A 50 14.67 -17.87 -36.18
C ARG A 50 15.40 -18.32 -34.92
N GLY A 51 16.48 -19.11 -35.06
CA GLY A 51 17.31 -19.55 -33.94
C GLY A 51 18.24 -18.48 -33.36
N GLU A 52 18.51 -17.41 -34.12
CA GLU A 52 19.43 -16.34 -33.72
C GLU A 52 18.81 -15.41 -32.67
N PRO A 53 19.59 -14.70 -31.84
CA PRO A 53 19.10 -13.63 -30.96
C PRO A 53 18.28 -12.55 -31.69
N LEU A 54 17.20 -12.07 -31.08
CA LEU A 54 16.32 -11.02 -31.62
C LEU A 54 17.09 -9.77 -32.07
N VAL A 55 18.08 -9.32 -31.29
CA VAL A 55 18.87 -8.11 -31.64
C VAL A 55 19.58 -8.28 -32.98
N LEU A 56 20.18 -9.44 -33.25
CA LEU A 56 20.86 -9.72 -34.51
C LEU A 56 19.88 -9.80 -35.69
N ARG A 57 18.69 -10.38 -35.48
CA ARG A 57 17.64 -10.41 -36.50
C ARG A 57 17.16 -9.00 -36.84
N LYS A 58 16.99 -8.14 -35.84
CA LYS A 58 16.59 -6.73 -36.03
C LYS A 58 17.64 -5.88 -36.72
N GLU A 59 18.93 -6.11 -36.42
CA GLU A 59 20.04 -5.46 -37.13
C GLU A 59 20.04 -5.82 -38.62
N LYS A 60 19.94 -7.11 -38.95
CA LYS A 60 19.82 -7.59 -40.34
C LYS A 60 18.55 -7.07 -41.02
N LEU A 61 17.41 -7.04 -40.31
CA LEU A 61 16.16 -6.49 -40.83
C LEU A 61 16.35 -5.05 -41.29
N LYS A 62 16.99 -4.21 -40.47
CA LYS A 62 17.20 -2.79 -40.78
C LYS A 62 18.06 -2.59 -42.03
N ALA A 63 19.01 -3.49 -42.29
CA ALA A 63 19.87 -3.42 -43.47
C ALA A 63 19.17 -3.83 -44.78
N VAL A 64 18.15 -4.69 -44.72
CA VAL A 64 17.48 -5.25 -45.91
C VAL A 64 16.14 -4.59 -46.24
N LEU A 65 15.58 -3.80 -45.32
CA LEU A 65 14.33 -3.08 -45.56
C LEU A 65 14.53 -2.00 -46.64
N PRO A 66 13.64 -1.92 -47.65
CA PRO A 66 13.70 -0.89 -48.68
C PRO A 66 13.32 0.47 -48.10
N ASP A 67 13.88 1.53 -48.69
CA ASP A 67 13.50 2.90 -48.37
C ASP A 67 12.18 3.25 -49.09
N ASP A 68 11.06 2.84 -48.49
CA ASP A 68 9.71 3.02 -49.01
C ASP A 68 8.81 3.66 -47.94
N ALA A 69 8.02 4.68 -48.31
CA ALA A 69 7.18 5.43 -47.39
C ALA A 69 6.04 4.59 -46.75
N SER A 70 5.67 3.47 -47.38
CA SER A 70 4.64 2.54 -46.91
C SER A 70 5.19 1.45 -45.98
N ILE A 71 6.51 1.39 -45.78
CA ILE A 71 7.18 0.42 -44.90
C ILE A 71 7.95 1.16 -43.80
N ARG A 72 7.83 0.71 -42.56
CA ARG A 72 8.55 1.30 -41.43
C ARG A 72 9.20 0.23 -40.58
N TYR A 73 10.49 0.41 -40.32
CA TYR A 73 11.19 -0.36 -39.30
C TYR A 73 10.66 0.03 -37.91
N SER A 74 10.20 -0.96 -37.15
CA SER A 74 9.77 -0.80 -35.76
C SER A 74 10.99 -0.80 -34.86
N ASP A 75 11.40 0.39 -34.44
CA ASP A 75 12.57 0.55 -33.59
C ASP A 75 12.34 0.04 -32.15
N HIS A 76 13.39 0.00 -31.36
CA HIS A 76 13.36 -0.44 -29.98
C HIS A 76 14.32 0.38 -29.12
N ILE A 77 14.13 0.30 -27.81
CA ILE A 77 15.02 0.88 -26.83
C ILE A 77 15.56 -0.27 -25.97
N GLU A 78 16.87 -0.41 -25.94
CA GLU A 78 17.55 -1.49 -25.18
C GLU A 78 17.46 -1.25 -23.67
N GLU A 79 17.51 0.01 -23.25
CA GLU A 79 17.49 0.42 -21.84
C GLU A 79 16.26 1.28 -21.52
N ASN A 80 16.03 1.58 -20.23
CA ASN A 80 14.99 2.52 -19.79
C ASN A 80 13.54 2.15 -20.21
N GLY A 81 13.23 0.85 -20.35
CA GLY A 81 11.88 0.38 -20.75
C GLY A 81 10.73 0.92 -19.88
N VAL A 82 10.97 1.17 -18.59
CA VAL A 82 9.98 1.81 -17.69
C VAL A 82 9.69 3.26 -18.09
N ARG A 83 10.71 4.02 -18.50
CA ARG A 83 10.54 5.39 -19.00
C ARG A 83 9.81 5.40 -20.34
N PHE A 84 10.14 4.46 -21.23
CA PHE A 84 9.45 4.28 -22.49
C PHE A 84 7.96 3.95 -22.28
N PHE A 85 7.65 3.04 -21.35
CA PHE A 85 6.27 2.73 -20.99
C PHE A 85 5.52 3.96 -20.43
N LYS A 86 6.15 4.75 -19.55
CA LYS A 86 5.56 6.00 -19.05
C LYS A 86 5.29 7.02 -20.16
N GLU A 87 6.15 7.07 -21.16
CA GLU A 87 5.94 7.94 -22.32
C GLU A 87 4.80 7.42 -23.20
N ALA A 88 4.70 6.11 -23.39
CA ALA A 88 3.55 5.47 -24.05
C ALA A 88 2.23 5.74 -23.29
N GLU A 89 2.24 5.74 -21.96
CA GLU A 89 1.09 6.14 -21.13
C GLU A 89 0.71 7.60 -21.34
N LYS A 90 1.68 8.53 -21.31
CA LYS A 90 1.44 9.96 -21.57
C LYS A 90 0.89 10.21 -22.97
N GLN A 91 1.40 9.48 -23.95
CA GLN A 91 0.93 9.55 -25.34
C GLN A 91 -0.37 8.75 -25.57
N LYS A 92 -0.91 8.13 -24.52
CA LYS A 92 -2.17 7.37 -24.52
C LYS A 92 -2.18 6.19 -25.49
N LEU A 93 -1.01 5.62 -25.77
CA LEU A 93 -0.85 4.43 -26.58
C LEU A 93 -1.40 3.21 -25.83
N GLU A 94 -1.82 2.16 -26.56
CA GLU A 94 -2.41 0.93 -26.01
C GLU A 94 -1.49 0.23 -24.98
N GLY A 95 -0.19 0.35 -25.18
CA GLY A 95 0.82 -0.36 -24.42
C GLY A 95 2.15 -0.41 -25.16
N VAL A 96 3.10 -1.12 -24.58
CA VAL A 96 4.41 -1.41 -25.19
C VAL A 96 4.60 -2.91 -25.32
N MET A 97 5.39 -3.33 -26.31
CA MET A 97 5.87 -4.70 -26.43
C MET A 97 7.25 -4.82 -25.80
N GLY A 98 7.36 -5.59 -24.72
CA GLY A 98 8.64 -6.01 -24.16
C GLY A 98 9.07 -7.32 -24.82
N LYS A 99 10.23 -7.35 -25.45
CA LYS A 99 10.80 -8.56 -26.06
C LYS A 99 12.18 -8.84 -25.45
N ARG A 100 12.48 -10.08 -25.10
CA ARG A 100 13.81 -10.46 -24.60
C ARG A 100 14.85 -10.38 -25.73
N ALA A 101 15.87 -9.55 -25.56
CA ALA A 101 16.90 -9.30 -26.58
C ALA A 101 17.59 -10.57 -27.11
N SER A 102 17.82 -11.56 -26.24
CA SER A 102 18.48 -12.82 -26.58
C SER A 102 17.55 -13.95 -27.04
N SER A 103 16.23 -13.71 -27.17
CA SER A 103 15.29 -14.80 -27.49
C SER A 103 15.30 -15.21 -28.96
N ALA A 104 15.25 -16.51 -29.21
CA ALA A 104 14.90 -17.10 -30.50
C ALA A 104 13.41 -16.84 -30.84
N TYR A 105 13.08 -16.84 -32.13
CA TYR A 105 11.71 -16.71 -32.62
C TYR A 105 10.97 -18.05 -32.53
N GLN A 106 9.80 -18.08 -31.89
CA GLN A 106 9.01 -19.29 -31.70
C GLN A 106 7.76 -19.28 -32.58
N SER A 107 7.84 -19.91 -33.77
CA SER A 107 6.72 -19.98 -34.71
C SER A 107 5.50 -20.70 -34.11
N GLY A 108 4.33 -20.04 -34.14
CA GLY A 108 3.05 -20.63 -33.76
C GLY A 108 2.86 -20.89 -32.25
N ARG A 109 3.77 -20.42 -31.38
CA ARG A 109 3.69 -20.59 -29.93
C ARG A 109 3.71 -19.26 -29.20
N ARG A 110 2.90 -19.14 -28.16
CA ARG A 110 2.93 -17.98 -27.26
C ARG A 110 4.11 -18.14 -26.30
N SER A 111 5.11 -17.27 -26.44
CA SER A 111 6.31 -17.28 -25.59
C SER A 111 6.22 -16.24 -24.45
N PRO A 112 6.75 -16.54 -23.25
CA PRO A 112 6.94 -15.54 -22.20
C PRO A 112 8.01 -14.49 -22.54
N ASP A 113 8.79 -14.68 -23.61
CA ASP A 113 9.82 -13.73 -24.04
C ASP A 113 9.24 -12.50 -24.73
N TRP A 114 7.96 -12.52 -25.09
CA TRP A 114 7.22 -11.38 -25.64
C TRP A 114 6.04 -11.05 -24.73
N LEU A 115 6.07 -9.86 -24.14
CA LEU A 115 5.08 -9.38 -23.19
C LEU A 115 4.44 -8.09 -23.72
N LYS A 116 3.12 -8.12 -23.96
CA LYS A 116 2.33 -6.90 -24.17
C LYS A 116 2.01 -6.30 -22.81
N ILE A 117 2.57 -5.13 -22.52
CA ILE A 117 2.36 -4.38 -21.29
C ILE A 117 1.36 -3.26 -21.61
N LYS A 118 0.12 -3.37 -21.12
CA LYS A 118 -0.98 -2.46 -21.47
C LYS A 118 -1.01 -1.23 -20.57
N THR A 119 -1.38 -0.08 -21.15
CA THR A 119 -1.74 1.12 -20.37
C THR A 119 -3.19 0.94 -19.86
N VAL A 120 -3.49 1.41 -18.64
CA VAL A 120 -4.85 1.29 -18.06
C VAL A 120 -5.37 2.70 -17.79
N ARG A 121 -6.53 3.03 -18.36
CA ARG A 121 -7.17 4.33 -18.15
C ARG A 121 -8.03 4.32 -16.89
N ARG A 122 -8.16 5.49 -16.27
CA ARG A 122 -9.00 5.70 -15.09
C ARG A 122 -9.96 6.86 -15.34
N GLN A 123 -11.17 6.77 -14.79
CA GLN A 123 -12.21 7.77 -14.89
C GLN A 123 -13.08 7.70 -13.63
N GLU A 124 -13.47 8.85 -13.10
CA GLU A 124 -14.52 8.93 -12.08
C GLU A 124 -15.90 8.84 -12.73
N ALA A 125 -16.83 8.10 -12.13
CA ALA A 125 -18.21 8.02 -12.60
C ALA A 125 -19.20 8.02 -11.44
N VAL A 126 -20.40 8.52 -11.69
CA VAL A 126 -21.51 8.54 -10.75
C VAL A 126 -22.40 7.32 -10.99
N VAL A 127 -22.79 6.64 -9.92
CA VAL A 127 -23.77 5.57 -9.97
C VAL A 127 -25.16 6.19 -10.08
N ILE A 128 -25.83 5.96 -11.21
CA ILE A 128 -27.18 6.45 -11.50
C ILE A 128 -28.25 5.37 -11.44
N GLY A 129 -27.84 4.11 -11.27
CA GLY A 129 -28.73 2.99 -11.08
C GLY A 129 -27.99 1.68 -11.02
N TYR A 130 -28.73 0.58 -10.92
CA TYR A 130 -28.19 -0.76 -10.99
C TYR A 130 -29.15 -1.71 -11.73
N THR A 131 -28.62 -2.72 -12.41
CA THR A 131 -29.47 -3.74 -13.06
C THR A 131 -29.85 -4.85 -12.08
N LYS A 132 -31.04 -5.42 -12.28
CA LYS A 132 -31.49 -6.62 -11.55
C LYS A 132 -30.50 -7.77 -11.79
N PRO A 133 -30.22 -8.60 -10.77
CA PRO A 133 -29.31 -9.72 -10.93
C PRO A 133 -29.89 -10.76 -11.89
N ARG A 134 -29.00 -11.47 -12.61
CA ARG A 134 -29.34 -12.58 -13.50
C ARG A 134 -28.64 -13.87 -13.01
N ASN A 135 -29.18 -15.02 -13.37
CA ASN A 135 -28.67 -16.36 -13.01
C ASN A 135 -28.56 -16.55 -11.49
N THR A 136 -27.44 -17.07 -10.99
CA THR A 136 -27.18 -17.36 -9.56
C THR A 136 -26.82 -16.11 -8.74
N ARG A 137 -26.64 -14.95 -9.39
CA ARG A 137 -26.26 -13.69 -8.73
C ARG A 137 -27.41 -13.16 -7.88
N LYS A 138 -27.09 -12.54 -6.74
CA LYS A 138 -28.07 -11.92 -5.84
C LYS A 138 -27.76 -10.42 -5.68
N TYR A 139 -28.79 -9.65 -5.32
CA TYR A 139 -28.74 -8.21 -5.04
C TYR A 139 -28.53 -7.29 -6.26
N VAL A 140 -27.30 -7.18 -6.77
CA VAL A 140 -26.93 -6.24 -7.85
C VAL A 140 -26.35 -7.01 -9.03
N GLY A 141 -26.88 -6.77 -10.24
CA GLY A 141 -26.36 -7.31 -11.51
C GLY A 141 -25.15 -6.52 -12.01
N SER A 142 -25.35 -5.24 -12.31
CA SER A 142 -24.32 -4.28 -12.70
C SER A 142 -24.67 -2.88 -12.21
N LEU A 143 -23.67 -2.04 -11.94
CA LEU A 143 -23.88 -0.61 -11.70
C LEU A 143 -23.94 0.14 -13.02
N VAL A 144 -24.93 1.02 -13.16
CA VAL A 144 -25.11 1.92 -14.30
C VAL A 144 -24.42 3.24 -13.99
N LEU A 145 -23.53 3.66 -14.87
CA LEU A 145 -22.58 4.75 -14.62
C LEU A 145 -22.86 5.93 -15.55
N ALA A 146 -22.80 7.13 -14.98
CA ALA A 146 -22.88 8.38 -15.72
C ALA A 146 -21.81 9.36 -15.26
N VAL A 147 -21.67 10.43 -16.03
CA VAL A 147 -20.89 11.62 -15.73
C VAL A 147 -21.74 12.84 -16.02
N ARG A 148 -21.37 13.97 -15.47
CA ARG A 148 -22.00 15.27 -15.70
C ARG A 148 -21.58 15.82 -17.06
N GLU A 149 -22.53 16.26 -17.87
CA GLU A 149 -22.32 17.06 -19.08
C GLU A 149 -23.25 18.28 -19.01
N GLY A 150 -22.73 19.41 -18.50
CA GLY A 150 -23.55 20.57 -18.16
C GLY A 150 -24.48 20.28 -16.97
N ASP A 151 -25.77 20.53 -17.14
CA ASP A 151 -26.79 20.25 -16.12
C ASP A 151 -27.37 18.82 -16.23
N GLU A 152 -26.95 18.06 -17.24
CA GLU A 152 -27.47 16.72 -17.53
C GLU A 152 -26.48 15.63 -17.14
N TRP A 153 -27.02 14.41 -16.91
CA TRP A 153 -26.22 13.21 -16.71
C TRP A 153 -26.09 12.45 -18.02
N LYS A 154 -24.86 12.07 -18.36
CA LYS A 154 -24.53 11.29 -19.55
C LYS A 154 -24.05 9.91 -19.17
N TYR A 155 -24.71 8.90 -19.71
CA TYR A 155 -24.30 7.50 -19.53
C TYR A 155 -22.90 7.25 -20.13
N VAL A 156 -22.05 6.57 -19.36
CA VAL A 156 -20.67 6.24 -19.77
C VAL A 156 -20.37 4.75 -19.70
N GLY A 157 -21.36 3.91 -19.40
CA GLY A 157 -21.21 2.46 -19.34
C GLY A 157 -21.86 1.85 -18.10
N HIS A 158 -21.75 0.53 -17.98
CA HIS A 158 -22.15 -0.19 -16.78
C HIS A 158 -21.15 -1.29 -16.47
N THR A 159 -21.04 -1.68 -15.20
CA THR A 159 -20.08 -2.70 -14.76
C THR A 159 -20.70 -3.68 -13.78
N GLY A 160 -20.58 -4.97 -14.09
CA GLY A 160 -20.94 -6.09 -13.20
C GLY A 160 -19.74 -6.79 -12.59
N GLY A 161 -18.53 -6.23 -12.72
CA GLY A 161 -17.28 -6.83 -12.24
C GLY A 161 -17.10 -6.74 -10.72
N SER A 162 -15.84 -6.62 -10.27
CA SER A 162 -15.50 -6.40 -8.86
C SER A 162 -16.10 -5.11 -8.34
N MET A 163 -16.62 -5.13 -7.10
CA MET A 163 -17.27 -3.99 -6.44
C MET A 163 -16.30 -3.19 -5.56
N GLY A 164 -15.06 -2.97 -6.03
CA GLY A 164 -14.10 -2.11 -5.33
C GLY A 164 -13.83 -2.47 -3.87
N GLY A 165 -13.83 -3.77 -3.52
CA GLY A 165 -13.62 -4.27 -2.16
C GLY A 165 -14.88 -4.39 -1.29
N LYS A 166 -16.05 -3.92 -1.75
CA LYS A 166 -17.35 -4.13 -1.09
C LYS A 166 -18.04 -5.39 -1.64
N SER A 167 -18.90 -6.01 -0.83
CA SER A 167 -19.78 -7.11 -1.25
C SER A 167 -21.00 -6.60 -2.02
N LEU A 168 -21.64 -7.47 -2.83
CA LEU A 168 -22.86 -7.11 -3.56
C LEU A 168 -24.02 -6.69 -2.64
N LYS A 169 -24.08 -7.26 -1.43
CA LYS A 169 -25.09 -6.91 -0.44
C LYS A 169 -24.82 -5.51 0.13
N GLU A 170 -23.59 -5.17 0.46
CA GLU A 170 -23.24 -3.83 0.95
C GLU A 170 -23.56 -2.75 -0.09
N VAL A 171 -23.21 -3.00 -1.37
CA VAL A 171 -23.54 -2.06 -2.45
C VAL A 171 -25.05 -1.92 -2.63
N TYR A 172 -25.79 -3.02 -2.51
CA TYR A 172 -27.25 -2.98 -2.56
C TYR A 172 -27.85 -2.16 -1.42
N ASP A 173 -27.44 -2.44 -0.18
CA ASP A 173 -27.91 -1.74 1.02
C ASP A 173 -27.60 -0.23 0.96
N MET A 174 -26.51 0.16 0.27
CA MET A 174 -26.17 1.57 0.01
C MET A 174 -27.08 2.22 -1.04
N LEU A 175 -27.53 1.46 -2.04
CA LEU A 175 -28.31 1.98 -3.18
C LEU A 175 -29.81 2.01 -2.92
N THR A 176 -30.36 1.06 -2.17
CA THR A 176 -31.80 0.97 -1.89
C THR A 176 -32.40 2.26 -1.29
N PRO A 177 -31.74 2.95 -0.32
CA PRO A 177 -32.27 4.22 0.22
C PRO A 177 -32.28 5.38 -0.79
N LEU A 178 -31.61 5.21 -1.94
CA LEU A 178 -31.47 6.22 -2.97
C LEU A 178 -32.39 5.98 -4.17
N GLU A 179 -33.20 4.92 -4.16
CA GLU A 179 -34.05 4.56 -5.29
C GLU A 179 -35.05 5.66 -5.66
N ILE A 180 -35.22 5.88 -6.97
CA ILE A 180 -36.13 6.85 -7.56
C ILE A 180 -36.84 6.25 -8.77
N SER A 181 -38.01 6.79 -9.11
CA SER A 181 -38.76 6.37 -10.30
C SER A 181 -38.25 7.03 -11.58
N ALA A 182 -37.66 8.23 -11.47
CA ALA A 182 -37.17 9.00 -12.61
C ALA A 182 -35.82 8.47 -13.11
N GLN A 183 -35.71 8.27 -14.42
CA GLN A 183 -34.46 7.89 -15.08
C GLN A 183 -33.50 9.09 -15.15
N PRO A 184 -32.27 9.00 -14.57
CA PRO A 184 -31.38 10.16 -14.50
C PRO A 184 -30.70 10.55 -15.81
N ALA A 185 -30.51 9.60 -16.74
CA ALA A 185 -29.81 9.77 -18.01
C ALA A 185 -30.38 8.85 -19.08
N GLU A 186 -30.27 9.22 -20.36
CA GLU A 186 -30.54 8.29 -21.46
C GLU A 186 -29.54 7.12 -21.43
N VAL A 187 -30.03 5.88 -21.54
CA VAL A 187 -29.21 4.66 -21.55
C VAL A 187 -29.66 3.72 -22.67
N PRO A 188 -28.84 2.73 -23.09
CA PRO A 188 -29.27 1.69 -24.02
C PRO A 188 -30.50 0.92 -23.50
N ARG A 189 -31.46 0.60 -24.39
CA ARG A 189 -32.73 -0.10 -24.06
C ARG A 189 -32.53 -1.40 -23.26
N GLU A 190 -31.42 -2.09 -23.47
CA GLU A 190 -31.10 -3.32 -22.74
C GLU A 190 -30.83 -3.10 -21.24
N VAL A 191 -30.21 -1.96 -20.91
CA VAL A 191 -29.92 -1.52 -19.54
C VAL A 191 -31.21 -1.00 -18.91
N GLU A 192 -31.92 -0.12 -19.62
CA GLU A 192 -33.19 0.49 -19.19
C GLU A 192 -34.20 -0.54 -18.69
N ARG A 193 -34.45 -1.60 -19.48
CA ARG A 193 -35.44 -2.65 -19.16
C ARG A 193 -35.18 -3.38 -17.84
N ASN A 194 -33.95 -3.35 -17.35
CA ASN A 194 -33.54 -4.11 -16.17
C ASN A 194 -33.02 -3.21 -15.04
N ALA A 195 -33.02 -1.90 -15.23
CA ALA A 195 -32.46 -0.95 -14.28
C ALA A 195 -33.43 -0.63 -13.14
N VAL A 196 -32.86 -0.42 -11.96
CA VAL A 196 -33.46 0.29 -10.85
C VAL A 196 -32.68 1.60 -10.71
N TRP A 197 -33.38 2.73 -10.81
CA TRP A 197 -32.77 4.05 -10.81
C TRP A 197 -32.51 4.53 -9.40
N VAL A 198 -31.39 5.23 -9.20
CA VAL A 198 -31.03 5.81 -7.91
C VAL A 198 -30.65 7.27 -8.07
N ARG A 199 -30.80 8.04 -6.99
CA ARG A 199 -30.29 9.42 -6.94
C ARG A 199 -28.78 9.40 -7.21
N PRO A 200 -28.27 10.21 -8.16
CA PRO A 200 -26.84 10.30 -8.47
C PRO A 200 -26.08 10.89 -7.28
N LYS A 201 -25.71 10.05 -6.30
CA LYS A 201 -25.05 10.45 -5.04
C LYS A 201 -23.76 9.69 -4.77
N ILE A 202 -23.54 8.58 -5.45
CA ILE A 202 -22.41 7.71 -5.18
C ILE A 202 -21.41 7.85 -6.33
N VAL A 203 -20.19 8.25 -6.01
CA VAL A 203 -19.09 8.35 -6.99
C VAL A 203 -18.20 7.11 -6.86
N VAL A 204 -17.72 6.61 -7.99
CA VAL A 204 -16.81 5.46 -8.10
C VAL A 204 -15.64 5.80 -9.02
N GLU A 205 -14.46 5.27 -8.71
CA GLU A 205 -13.32 5.27 -9.63
C GLU A 205 -13.38 4.01 -10.50
N ILE A 206 -13.31 4.20 -11.82
CA ILE A 206 -13.39 3.15 -12.81
C ILE A 206 -12.05 3.02 -13.53
N LYS A 207 -11.54 1.79 -13.61
CA LYS A 207 -10.47 1.40 -14.54
C LYS A 207 -11.10 0.83 -15.80
N PHE A 208 -10.64 1.22 -16.98
CA PHE A 208 -11.18 0.75 -18.25
C PHE A 208 -10.12 0.74 -19.35
N THR A 209 -10.37 0.00 -20.43
CA THR A 209 -9.37 -0.19 -21.49
C THR A 209 -9.34 0.97 -22.48
N GLU A 210 -10.50 1.46 -22.90
CA GLU A 210 -10.63 2.55 -23.87
C GLU A 210 -12.04 3.15 -23.87
N TRP A 211 -12.19 4.35 -24.45
CA TRP A 211 -13.49 4.93 -24.78
C TRP A 211 -13.93 4.45 -26.16
N THR A 212 -15.19 4.01 -26.31
CA THR A 212 -15.77 3.68 -27.62
C THR A 212 -16.10 4.94 -28.41
N GLY A 213 -16.33 4.81 -29.73
CA GLY A 213 -16.76 5.93 -30.58
C GLY A 213 -18.09 6.57 -30.16
N GLU A 214 -18.90 5.86 -29.38
CA GLU A 214 -20.17 6.32 -28.80
C GLU A 214 -19.98 6.99 -27.43
N GLY A 215 -18.76 7.07 -26.90
CA GLY A 215 -18.47 7.70 -25.62
C GLY A 215 -18.68 6.81 -24.39
N HIS A 216 -18.68 5.49 -24.54
CA HIS A 216 -18.80 4.53 -23.43
C HIS A 216 -17.45 3.93 -23.05
N MET A 217 -17.28 3.55 -21.78
CA MET A 217 -16.09 2.82 -21.32
C MET A 217 -16.15 1.35 -21.75
N ARG A 218 -15.06 0.84 -22.35
CA ARG A 218 -14.89 -0.59 -22.65
C ARG A 218 -14.25 -1.31 -21.46
N HIS A 219 -14.83 -2.44 -21.07
CA HIS A 219 -14.44 -3.26 -19.92
C HIS A 219 -14.22 -2.46 -18.61
N PRO A 220 -15.21 -1.65 -18.17
CA PRO A 220 -15.08 -0.88 -16.95
C PRO A 220 -15.07 -1.80 -15.71
N ILE A 221 -14.16 -1.53 -14.79
CA ILE A 221 -14.02 -2.22 -13.50
C ILE A 221 -13.95 -1.18 -12.40
N ILE A 222 -14.71 -1.38 -11.32
CA ILE A 222 -14.67 -0.49 -10.16
C ILE A 222 -13.35 -0.70 -9.42
N ALA A 223 -12.53 0.34 -9.37
CA ALA A 223 -11.31 0.41 -8.58
C ALA A 223 -11.61 0.76 -7.12
N GLY A 224 -12.62 1.59 -6.86
CA GLY A 224 -13.03 1.97 -5.51
C GLY A 224 -14.24 2.92 -5.50
N PHE A 225 -14.84 3.10 -4.31
CA PHE A 225 -15.88 4.10 -4.08
C PHE A 225 -15.25 5.41 -3.57
N ARG A 226 -15.74 6.56 -4.04
CA ARG A 226 -15.19 7.90 -3.80
C ARG A 226 -16.18 8.74 -3.01
N GLU A 227 -16.20 8.54 -1.69
CA GLU A 227 -17.02 9.32 -0.75
C GLU A 227 -16.49 10.75 -0.54
N ASP A 228 -15.35 11.09 -1.16
CA ASP A 228 -14.66 12.38 -1.13
C ASP A 228 -15.06 13.33 -2.27
N LYS A 229 -15.95 12.90 -3.17
CA LYS A 229 -16.30 13.62 -4.40
C LYS A 229 -17.81 13.86 -4.47
N GLU A 230 -18.19 15.10 -4.77
CA GLU A 230 -19.58 15.41 -5.09
C GLU A 230 -19.91 14.91 -6.50
N PRO A 231 -21.07 14.28 -6.72
CA PRO A 231 -21.51 13.78 -8.03
C PRO A 231 -21.44 14.83 -9.14
N GLU A 232 -21.79 16.08 -8.82
CA GLU A 232 -21.85 17.19 -9.76
C GLU A 232 -20.47 17.54 -10.35
N ASP A 233 -19.39 17.22 -9.65
CA ASP A 233 -18.01 17.49 -10.06
C ASP A 233 -17.41 16.38 -10.96
N VAL A 234 -18.21 15.36 -11.31
CA VAL A 234 -17.75 14.20 -12.07
C VAL A 234 -18.10 14.36 -13.53
N VAL A 235 -17.24 14.99 -14.32
CA VAL A 235 -17.41 15.18 -15.78
C VAL A 235 -16.57 14.17 -16.59
N ILE A 236 -16.85 13.98 -17.89
CA ILE A 236 -15.88 13.31 -18.79
C ILE A 236 -14.61 14.14 -18.76
N GLU A 237 -13.50 13.52 -18.39
CA GLU A 237 -12.19 14.18 -18.43
C GLU A 237 -11.79 14.47 -19.88
N LYS A 238 -12.17 15.65 -20.38
CA LYS A 238 -11.64 16.20 -21.64
C LYS A 238 -10.30 16.86 -21.34
N GLU A 239 -9.25 16.38 -21.99
CA GLU A 239 -7.94 17.02 -21.95
C GLU A 239 -8.06 18.47 -22.41
N THR A 240 -8.01 19.37 -21.44
CA THR A 240 -7.44 20.69 -21.67
C THR A 240 -6.14 20.73 -20.90
N SER A 241 -5.09 21.22 -21.56
CA SER A 241 -3.82 21.53 -20.92
C SER A 241 -4.08 22.15 -19.55
N MET A 242 -3.37 21.68 -18.53
CA MET A 242 -3.47 22.12 -17.15
C MET A 242 -3.57 23.65 -17.06
N LYS A 243 -4.80 24.18 -17.05
CA LYS A 243 -5.08 25.54 -16.62
C LYS A 243 -5.29 25.45 -15.14
N LYS A 244 -4.20 25.77 -14.43
CA LYS A 244 -4.12 26.09 -13.02
C LYS A 244 -5.45 26.63 -12.50
N ALA A 245 -6.18 25.83 -11.74
CA ALA A 245 -7.06 26.37 -10.73
C ALA A 245 -6.16 27.17 -9.77
N LYS A 246 -6.34 28.48 -9.75
CA LYS A 246 -5.75 29.37 -8.75
C LYS A 246 -6.33 28.97 -7.38
N VAL A 247 -5.69 28.03 -6.72
CA VAL A 247 -5.60 28.07 -5.26
C VAL A 247 -4.38 28.93 -4.98
N ALA A 248 -4.58 30.01 -4.24
CA ALA A 248 -3.55 30.97 -3.89
C ALA A 248 -2.30 30.23 -3.40
N ALA A 249 -1.16 30.50 -4.04
CA ALA A 249 0.12 29.97 -3.66
C ALA A 249 0.42 30.33 -2.20
N LYS A 250 0.47 29.31 -1.33
CA LYS A 250 1.21 29.37 -0.06
C LYS A 250 2.32 28.33 -0.14
N LYS A 251 3.54 28.87 -0.12
CA LYS A 251 4.88 28.26 -0.27
C LYS A 251 4.95 26.72 -0.22
N ASP A 252 5.19 26.12 -1.39
CA ASP A 252 5.89 24.83 -1.45
C ASP A 252 7.28 25.01 -0.81
N LEU A 253 7.53 24.37 0.35
CA LEU A 253 8.87 24.29 0.90
C LEU A 253 9.65 23.22 0.12
N LYS A 254 10.77 23.61 -0.47
CA LYS A 254 11.72 22.67 -1.06
C LYS A 254 12.67 22.18 0.03
N THR A 255 12.78 20.87 0.20
CA THR A 255 14.01 20.29 0.76
C THR A 255 15.10 20.38 -0.32
N ALA A 256 16.37 20.11 0.03
CA ALA A 256 17.45 20.09 -0.96
C ALA A 256 17.21 19.10 -2.12
N THR A 257 16.34 18.10 -1.93
CA THR A 257 16.19 16.95 -2.84
C THR A 257 14.76 16.73 -3.36
N PHE A 258 13.70 17.21 -2.70
CA PHE A 258 12.31 17.09 -3.17
C PHE A 258 11.36 18.16 -2.61
N THR A 259 10.20 18.33 -3.26
CA THR A 259 9.16 19.30 -2.87
C THR A 259 8.22 18.72 -1.81
N LEU A 260 8.03 19.44 -0.71
CA LEU A 260 6.97 19.16 0.25
C LEU A 260 5.65 19.77 -0.25
N THR A 261 4.55 19.01 -0.17
CA THR A 261 3.27 19.41 -0.77
C THR A 261 2.15 19.47 0.26
N ASN A 262 1.12 20.29 0.00
CA ASN A 262 -0.12 20.35 0.79
C ASN A 262 0.12 20.61 2.29
N LEU A 263 1.04 21.54 2.62
CA LEU A 263 1.50 21.77 4.00
C LEU A 263 0.37 22.20 4.94
N ASP A 264 -0.54 23.06 4.46
CA ASP A 264 -1.67 23.56 5.26
C ASP A 264 -2.79 22.53 5.47
N LYS A 265 -2.68 21.34 4.84
CA LYS A 265 -3.73 20.31 4.92
C LYS A 265 -3.87 19.81 6.35
N LYS A 266 -5.07 19.88 6.90
CA LYS A 266 -5.37 19.41 8.26
C LYS A 266 -5.26 17.89 8.33
N TYR A 267 -4.35 17.40 9.17
CA TYR A 267 -4.18 15.98 9.45
C TYR A 267 -4.86 15.59 10.75
N TRP A 268 -4.86 16.50 11.75
CA TRP A 268 -5.62 16.41 12.99
C TRP A 268 -6.58 17.60 13.08
N PRO A 269 -7.81 17.48 12.57
CA PRO A 269 -8.72 18.64 12.48
C PRO A 269 -9.12 19.22 13.84
N GLN A 270 -9.30 18.38 14.86
CA GLN A 270 -9.74 18.79 16.19
C GLN A 270 -8.67 19.63 16.92
N GLU A 271 -7.42 19.18 16.86
CA GLU A 271 -6.26 19.85 17.45
C GLU A 271 -5.72 20.96 16.53
N GLY A 272 -6.10 20.95 15.26
CA GLY A 272 -5.66 21.90 14.26
C GLY A 272 -4.30 21.60 13.62
N TYR A 273 -3.63 20.49 13.95
CA TYR A 273 -2.34 20.15 13.33
C TYR A 273 -2.48 19.81 11.85
N THR A 274 -1.53 20.33 11.09
CA THR A 274 -1.42 20.21 9.65
C THR A 274 -0.38 19.18 9.24
N LYS A 275 -0.35 18.82 7.95
CA LYS A 275 0.72 18.04 7.34
C LYS A 275 2.08 18.74 7.50
N GLY A 276 2.11 20.07 7.44
CA GLY A 276 3.30 20.87 7.70
C GLY A 276 3.86 20.67 9.10
N ASP A 277 2.99 20.66 10.12
CA ASP A 277 3.39 20.42 11.52
C ASP A 277 3.98 19.02 11.70
N MET A 278 3.36 18.01 11.07
CA MET A 278 3.88 16.64 11.05
C MET A 278 5.25 16.54 10.37
N LEU A 279 5.44 17.23 9.27
CA LEU A 279 6.73 17.26 8.55
C LEU A 279 7.81 17.95 9.39
N ALA A 280 7.49 19.08 10.01
CA ALA A 280 8.39 19.77 10.93
C ALA A 280 8.75 18.90 12.15
N TYR A 281 7.79 18.13 12.66
CA TYR A 281 8.03 17.13 13.70
C TYR A 281 9.07 16.09 13.24
N TYR A 282 8.83 15.44 12.10
CA TYR A 282 9.72 14.40 11.60
C TYR A 282 11.09 14.95 11.20
N GLU A 283 11.16 16.20 10.76
CA GLU A 283 12.42 16.89 10.52
C GLU A 283 13.22 17.07 11.81
N LYS A 284 12.56 17.50 12.89
CA LYS A 284 13.20 17.80 14.17
C LYS A 284 13.56 16.53 14.97
N ILE A 285 12.73 15.50 14.92
CA ILE A 285 12.97 14.22 15.63
C ILE A 285 13.94 13.31 14.88
N GLY A 286 14.25 13.61 13.61
CA GLY A 286 15.02 12.77 12.68
C GLY A 286 16.24 12.09 13.32
N ASP A 287 17.13 12.86 13.94
CA ASP A 287 18.37 12.33 14.53
C ASP A 287 18.12 11.36 15.69
N THR A 288 16.97 11.48 16.36
CA THR A 288 16.56 10.57 17.46
C THR A 288 15.84 9.33 16.92
N ILE A 289 14.96 9.45 15.92
CA ILE A 289 14.17 8.31 15.42
C ILE A 289 14.95 7.42 14.45
N LEU A 290 15.84 8.00 13.63
CA LEU A 290 16.54 7.28 12.55
C LEU A 290 17.37 6.06 13.00
N PRO A 291 18.09 6.06 14.14
CA PRO A 291 18.81 4.88 14.62
C PRO A 291 17.92 3.63 14.75
N TYR A 292 16.62 3.80 14.99
CA TYR A 292 15.65 2.73 15.14
C TYR A 292 14.98 2.31 13.83
N MET A 293 15.08 3.13 12.78
CA MET A 293 14.53 2.87 11.45
C MET A 293 15.58 2.41 10.44
N LYS A 294 16.85 2.75 10.70
CA LYS A 294 17.97 2.50 9.80
C LYS A 294 18.03 1.03 9.36
N GLU A 295 18.13 0.83 8.06
CA GLU A 295 18.24 -0.44 7.32
C GLU A 295 17.03 -1.36 7.47
N ARG A 296 15.90 -0.84 7.95
CA ARG A 296 14.67 -1.62 8.13
C ARG A 296 13.70 -1.34 7.00
N PRO A 297 13.15 -2.40 6.36
CA PRO A 297 12.02 -2.23 5.46
C PRO A 297 10.82 -1.55 6.16
N LEU A 298 10.15 -0.67 5.42
CA LEU A 298 8.96 0.05 5.88
C LEU A 298 7.68 -0.51 5.26
N VAL A 299 6.61 -0.54 6.07
CA VAL A 299 5.24 -0.62 5.53
C VAL A 299 4.63 0.78 5.59
N LEU A 300 4.35 1.36 4.42
CA LEU A 300 3.80 2.70 4.32
C LEU A 300 2.30 2.65 4.66
N PHE A 301 1.91 3.14 5.84
CA PHE A 301 0.49 3.33 6.17
C PHE A 301 0.12 4.79 5.95
N ARG A 302 -0.52 5.07 4.82
CA ARG A 302 -0.69 6.41 4.29
C ARG A 302 -2.07 6.95 4.63
N HIS A 303 -2.10 8.14 5.24
CA HIS A 303 -3.28 8.94 5.56
C HIS A 303 -3.26 10.23 4.74
N PRO A 304 -3.44 10.15 3.40
CA PRO A 304 -3.32 11.33 2.54
C PRO A 304 -4.33 12.43 2.92
N ASN A 305 -5.44 12.08 3.58
CA ASN A 305 -6.54 12.95 3.96
C ASN A 305 -6.70 13.14 5.48
N GLY A 306 -5.65 12.87 6.27
CA GLY A 306 -5.69 13.02 7.74
C GLY A 306 -6.30 11.83 8.47
N ILE A 307 -6.44 11.95 9.80
CA ILE A 307 -6.79 10.84 10.69
C ILE A 307 -8.27 10.44 10.66
N ASP A 308 -9.17 11.37 10.29
CA ASP A 308 -10.61 11.13 10.26
C ASP A 308 -11.08 10.37 9.01
N LYS A 309 -10.16 10.14 8.06
CA LYS A 309 -10.42 9.42 6.81
C LYS A 309 -9.61 8.12 6.78
N ALA A 310 -10.11 7.14 6.02
CA ALA A 310 -9.44 5.87 5.86
C ALA A 310 -8.03 6.07 5.29
N GLY A 311 -7.04 5.46 5.95
CA GLY A 311 -5.71 5.26 5.41
C GLY A 311 -5.61 3.96 4.60
N PHE A 312 -4.48 3.74 3.94
CA PHE A 312 -4.20 2.48 3.25
C PHE A 312 -2.76 2.02 3.46
N PHE A 313 -2.57 0.71 3.54
CA PHE A 313 -1.26 0.08 3.65
C PHE A 313 -0.67 -0.15 2.27
N GLN A 314 0.60 0.24 2.09
CA GLN A 314 1.37 0.03 0.88
C GLN A 314 2.71 -0.60 1.27
N LYS A 315 2.84 -1.90 0.99
CA LYS A 315 4.09 -2.66 1.18
C LYS A 315 4.98 -2.54 -0.05
N ASP A 316 4.38 -2.75 -1.22
CA ASP A 316 5.05 -2.70 -2.51
C ASP A 316 5.12 -1.26 -3.00
N SER A 317 6.34 -0.77 -3.21
CA SER A 317 6.63 0.57 -3.72
C SER A 317 6.96 0.57 -5.21
N SER A 318 6.72 -0.53 -5.94
CA SER A 318 7.01 -0.63 -7.38
C SER A 318 6.19 0.33 -8.24
N ASP A 319 5.02 0.77 -7.75
CA ASP A 319 4.17 1.78 -8.38
C ASP A 319 4.60 3.23 -8.07
N LEU A 320 5.53 3.41 -7.12
CA LEU A 320 6.03 4.72 -6.75
C LEU A 320 7.22 5.14 -7.63
N ASN A 321 7.19 6.38 -8.10
CA ASN A 321 8.37 7.01 -8.69
C ASN A 321 9.28 7.53 -7.57
N LEU A 322 10.09 6.64 -7.02
CA LEU A 322 10.97 6.93 -5.90
C LEU A 322 12.15 7.82 -6.34
N PRO A 323 12.49 8.87 -5.57
CA PRO A 323 13.74 9.61 -5.74
C PRO A 323 14.97 8.73 -5.50
N ASP A 324 16.11 9.09 -6.11
CA ASP A 324 17.35 8.30 -6.05
C ASP A 324 17.91 8.10 -4.64
N PHE A 325 17.62 9.02 -3.72
CA PHE A 325 18.06 8.92 -2.31
C PHE A 325 17.23 7.92 -1.48
N VAL A 326 16.12 7.41 -2.03
CA VAL A 326 15.26 6.43 -1.36
C VAL A 326 15.75 5.02 -1.68
N HIS A 327 16.36 4.39 -0.70
CA HIS A 327 16.79 3.00 -0.81
C HIS A 327 15.59 2.05 -0.80
N THR A 328 15.73 0.93 -1.49
CA THR A 328 14.72 -0.15 -1.50
C THR A 328 15.39 -1.51 -1.38
N THR A 329 14.62 -2.49 -0.91
CA THR A 329 15.00 -3.90 -0.94
C THR A 329 13.88 -4.73 -1.55
N MET A 330 14.23 -5.81 -2.25
CA MET A 330 13.26 -6.78 -2.76
C MET A 330 13.13 -7.90 -1.73
N VAL A 331 11.90 -8.23 -1.36
CA VAL A 331 11.60 -9.33 -0.45
C VAL A 331 10.57 -10.25 -1.09
N HIS A 332 10.90 -11.53 -1.17
CA HIS A 332 9.99 -12.54 -1.65
C HIS A 332 8.84 -12.75 -0.65
N SER A 333 7.60 -12.68 -1.13
CA SER A 333 6.40 -12.91 -0.34
C SER A 333 5.81 -14.27 -0.68
N GLU A 334 6.09 -15.29 0.13
CA GLU A 334 5.61 -16.66 -0.08
C GLU A 334 4.09 -16.74 -0.26
N SER A 335 3.31 -15.97 0.52
CA SER A 335 1.84 -16.01 0.46
C SER A 335 1.26 -15.59 -0.88
N ASN A 336 1.98 -14.75 -1.61
CA ASN A 336 1.52 -14.11 -2.84
C ASN A 336 2.39 -14.53 -4.05
N ASP A 337 3.38 -15.40 -3.81
CA ASP A 337 4.40 -15.83 -4.77
C ASP A 337 4.92 -14.66 -5.64
N LYS A 338 5.32 -13.57 -4.97
CA LYS A 338 5.80 -12.37 -5.66
C LYS A 338 6.93 -11.68 -4.92
N GLU A 339 7.78 -11.03 -5.68
CA GLU A 339 8.74 -10.05 -5.17
C GLU A 339 8.03 -8.75 -4.80
N ILE A 340 8.23 -8.30 -3.55
CA ILE A 340 7.72 -7.03 -3.05
C ILE A 340 8.90 -6.07 -2.90
N ARG A 341 8.82 -4.91 -3.54
CA ARG A 341 9.80 -3.83 -3.33
C ARG A 341 9.41 -3.03 -2.10
N TYR A 342 10.19 -3.10 -1.03
CA TYR A 342 10.00 -2.31 0.18
C TYR A 342 10.88 -1.06 0.16
N VAL A 343 10.35 0.07 0.64
CA VAL A 343 11.17 1.25 0.98
C VAL A 343 11.98 0.95 2.23
N VAL A 344 13.24 1.38 2.26
CA VAL A 344 14.15 1.25 3.39
C VAL A 344 14.53 2.66 3.85
N CYS A 345 14.29 2.97 5.13
CA CYS A 345 14.50 4.33 5.64
C CYS A 345 15.82 4.48 6.38
N ASP A 346 16.85 4.90 5.64
CA ASP A 346 18.23 5.01 6.14
C ASP A 346 18.66 6.44 6.46
N ASN A 347 17.87 7.42 6.04
CA ASN A 347 18.23 8.84 6.09
C ASN A 347 17.01 9.74 6.34
N LYS A 348 17.30 10.99 6.70
CA LYS A 348 16.29 11.99 7.05
C LYS A 348 15.41 12.35 5.85
N GLU A 349 15.97 12.35 4.65
CA GLU A 349 15.26 12.63 3.41
C GLU A 349 14.19 11.57 3.13
N THR A 350 14.49 10.29 3.37
CA THR A 350 13.54 9.17 3.20
C THR A 350 12.46 9.21 4.27
N LEU A 351 12.82 9.54 5.52
CA LEU A 351 11.83 9.76 6.60
C LEU A 351 10.84 10.86 6.22
N LEU A 352 11.35 12.02 5.78
CA LEU A 352 10.53 13.14 5.33
C LEU A 352 9.74 12.82 4.06
N TYR A 353 10.31 12.02 3.15
CA TYR A 353 9.61 11.56 1.96
C TYR A 353 8.43 10.66 2.30
N ALA A 354 8.62 9.67 3.17
CA ALA A 354 7.54 8.81 3.67
C ALA A 354 6.44 9.63 4.36
N ALA A 355 6.82 10.59 5.21
CA ALA A 355 5.89 11.53 5.83
C ALA A 355 5.14 12.38 4.78
N ASN A 356 5.84 12.86 3.75
CA ASN A 356 5.25 13.66 2.67
C ASN A 356 4.28 12.84 1.80
N LEU A 357 4.48 11.52 1.68
CA LEU A 357 3.51 10.60 1.06
C LEU A 357 2.24 10.38 1.90
N GLY A 358 2.21 10.92 3.12
CA GLY A 358 1.11 10.84 4.06
C GLY A 358 1.28 9.76 5.14
N CYS A 359 2.48 9.20 5.33
CA CYS A 359 2.71 8.28 6.45
C CYS A 359 2.76 9.07 7.75
N ILE A 360 1.68 8.99 8.55
CA ILE A 360 1.66 9.56 9.90
C ILE A 360 2.52 8.71 10.83
N GLU A 361 2.40 7.39 10.73
CA GLU A 361 3.17 6.43 11.52
C GLU A 361 4.26 5.74 10.67
N MET A 362 5.41 5.50 11.30
CA MET A 362 6.61 4.90 10.71
C MET A 362 6.68 3.44 11.15
N ASN A 363 6.15 2.53 10.32
CA ASN A 363 6.07 1.11 10.65
C ASN A 363 7.28 0.34 10.07
N VAL A 364 8.15 -0.12 10.95
CA VAL A 364 9.41 -0.78 10.59
C VAL A 364 9.35 -2.28 10.87
N TRP A 365 10.10 -3.06 10.11
CA TRP A 365 10.39 -4.46 10.42
C TRP A 365 11.30 -4.59 11.64
N ASN A 366 11.23 -5.72 12.33
CA ASN A 366 12.16 -6.02 13.43
C ASN A 366 13.55 -6.52 12.96
N SER A 367 13.74 -6.83 11.68
CA SER A 367 15.04 -7.17 11.07
C SER A 367 15.54 -6.07 10.12
N ARG A 368 16.83 -6.16 9.74
CA ARG A 368 17.50 -5.28 8.78
C ARG A 368 17.63 -5.95 7.42
N VAL A 369 17.91 -5.17 6.38
CA VAL A 369 18.10 -5.67 5.00
C VAL A 369 19.22 -6.71 4.86
N ASP A 370 20.27 -6.62 5.67
CA ASP A 370 21.41 -7.54 5.66
C ASP A 370 21.17 -8.86 6.41
N SER A 371 20.09 -8.90 7.19
CA SER A 371 19.76 -9.97 8.13
C SER A 371 18.25 -10.15 8.21
N LEU A 372 17.58 -10.17 7.05
CA LEU A 372 16.12 -10.12 6.95
C LEU A 372 15.41 -11.20 7.76
N ASP A 373 15.99 -12.40 7.88
CA ASP A 373 15.39 -13.52 8.61
C ASP A 373 15.72 -13.54 10.11
N LYS A 374 16.58 -12.62 10.57
CA LYS A 374 17.07 -12.57 11.96
C LYS A 374 16.73 -11.22 12.61
N PRO A 375 15.63 -11.14 13.38
CA PRO A 375 15.23 -9.88 13.98
C PRO A 375 16.23 -9.39 15.03
N ASP A 376 16.35 -8.06 15.13
CA ASP A 376 17.13 -7.37 16.15
C ASP A 376 16.45 -7.34 17.50
N PHE A 377 15.14 -7.56 17.53
CA PHE A 377 14.32 -7.51 18.74
C PHE A 377 13.24 -8.59 18.70
N TYR A 378 12.80 -9.02 19.87
CA TYR A 378 11.45 -9.55 20.00
C TYR A 378 10.59 -8.59 20.80
N VAL A 379 9.28 -8.70 20.60
CA VAL A 379 8.29 -7.77 21.15
C VAL A 379 7.10 -8.53 21.71
N ILE A 380 6.59 -8.04 22.84
CA ILE A 380 5.29 -8.41 23.37
C ILE A 380 4.41 -7.16 23.22
N ASP A 381 3.42 -7.23 22.33
CA ASP A 381 2.45 -6.15 22.15
C ASP A 381 1.21 -6.43 23.01
N LEU A 382 0.93 -5.53 23.94
CA LEU A 382 -0.18 -5.63 24.88
C LEU A 382 -1.39 -4.90 24.30
N ASP A 383 -2.24 -5.65 23.60
CA ASP A 383 -3.44 -5.13 22.95
C ASP A 383 -4.65 -5.23 23.88
N PRO A 384 -5.20 -4.08 24.34
CA PRO A 384 -6.26 -4.06 25.34
C PRO A 384 -7.59 -4.65 24.87
N GLY A 385 -7.89 -4.65 23.57
CA GLY A 385 -9.29 -4.75 23.15
C GLY A 385 -10.14 -3.67 23.83
N ASP A 386 -11.11 -4.08 24.64
CA ASP A 386 -12.01 -3.19 25.39
C ASP A 386 -11.53 -2.89 26.84
N ASN A 387 -10.40 -3.46 27.27
CA ASN A 387 -9.84 -3.28 28.61
C ASN A 387 -9.29 -1.85 28.83
N THR A 388 -9.21 -1.44 30.10
CA THR A 388 -8.69 -0.11 30.45
C THR A 388 -7.17 -0.06 30.32
N PHE A 389 -6.63 1.15 30.17
CA PHE A 389 -5.18 1.31 30.13
C PHE A 389 -4.51 0.98 31.47
N GLU A 390 -5.22 1.13 32.59
CA GLU A 390 -4.77 0.67 33.91
C GLU A 390 -4.55 -0.85 33.96
N GLU A 391 -5.44 -1.63 33.33
CA GLU A 391 -5.26 -3.08 33.19
C GLU A 391 -4.05 -3.39 32.29
N VAL A 392 -3.82 -2.61 31.23
CA VAL A 392 -2.63 -2.75 30.37
C VAL A 392 -1.34 -2.48 31.15
N ILE A 393 -1.34 -1.47 32.04
CA ILE A 393 -0.20 -1.19 32.93
C ILE A 393 0.06 -2.38 33.86
N GLU A 394 -0.98 -2.96 34.45
CA GLU A 394 -0.84 -4.13 35.33
C GLU A 394 -0.21 -5.31 34.58
N VAL A 395 -0.70 -5.60 33.37
CA VAL A 395 -0.13 -6.65 32.52
C VAL A 395 1.32 -6.33 32.10
N ALA A 396 1.63 -5.07 31.80
CA ALA A 396 3.00 -4.65 31.47
C ALA A 396 3.96 -4.84 32.66
N GLN A 397 3.52 -4.56 33.89
CA GLN A 397 4.30 -4.79 35.09
C GLN A 397 4.55 -6.29 35.32
N VAL A 398 3.53 -7.15 35.18
CA VAL A 398 3.71 -8.61 35.26
C VAL A 398 4.64 -9.11 34.15
N THR A 399 4.53 -8.55 32.95
CA THR A 399 5.43 -8.87 31.83
C THR A 399 6.88 -8.52 32.20
N HIS A 400 7.12 -7.35 32.78
CA HIS A 400 8.46 -6.95 33.25
C HIS A 400 9.00 -7.87 34.34
N GLU A 401 8.16 -8.28 35.30
CA GLU A 401 8.55 -9.23 36.34
C GLU A 401 8.99 -10.57 35.74
N VAL A 402 8.24 -11.10 34.77
CA VAL A 402 8.61 -12.35 34.07
C VAL A 402 9.93 -12.19 33.31
N LEU A 403 10.12 -11.08 32.58
CA LEU A 403 11.36 -10.80 31.86
C LEU A 403 12.55 -10.61 32.80
N THR A 404 12.33 -10.04 33.99
CA THR A 404 13.38 -9.92 35.01
C THR A 404 13.79 -11.30 35.53
N LEU A 405 12.83 -12.23 35.70
CA LEU A 405 13.11 -13.61 36.12
C LEU A 405 13.84 -14.42 35.06
N SER A 406 13.61 -14.14 33.77
CA SER A 406 14.40 -14.72 32.68
C SER A 406 15.75 -14.02 32.48
N CYS A 407 16.16 -13.12 33.40
CA CYS A 407 17.42 -12.38 33.32
C CYS A 407 17.52 -11.48 32.06
N GLU A 408 16.38 -11.03 31.54
CA GLU A 408 16.29 -10.24 30.31
C GLU A 408 16.10 -8.75 30.59
N GLU A 409 16.91 -7.92 29.93
CA GLU A 409 16.69 -6.49 29.91
C GLU A 409 15.58 -6.16 28.91
N SER A 410 14.57 -5.41 29.37
CA SER A 410 13.38 -5.10 28.59
C SER A 410 13.09 -3.61 28.59
N TYR A 411 12.49 -3.14 27.50
CA TYR A 411 12.29 -1.73 27.20
C TYR A 411 10.81 -1.47 26.88
N PRO A 412 10.08 -0.68 27.70
CA PRO A 412 8.66 -0.42 27.50
C PRO A 412 8.42 0.91 26.77
N LYS A 413 7.53 0.91 25.78
CA LYS A 413 7.01 2.16 25.20
C LYS A 413 5.50 2.13 25.15
N THR A 414 4.88 3.30 25.32
CA THR A 414 3.47 3.42 24.91
C THR A 414 3.41 3.13 23.41
N SER A 415 2.34 2.46 22.97
CA SER A 415 2.08 2.40 21.53
C SER A 415 1.79 3.82 21.01
N GLY A 416 1.27 4.71 21.85
CA GLY A 416 0.72 6.01 21.44
C GLY A 416 -0.71 5.90 20.92
N LYS A 417 -1.31 4.70 20.98
CA LYS A 417 -2.74 4.46 20.81
C LYS A 417 -3.31 3.99 22.15
N THR A 418 -3.60 2.70 22.28
CA THR A 418 -4.30 2.12 23.45
C THR A 418 -3.47 1.10 24.23
N GLY A 419 -2.29 0.71 23.73
CA GLY A 419 -1.49 -0.39 24.29
C GLY A 419 -0.08 0.01 24.73
N ILE A 420 0.68 -0.97 25.20
CA ILE A 420 2.11 -0.86 25.54
C ILE A 420 2.86 -1.93 24.75
N HIS A 421 3.99 -1.57 24.15
CA HIS A 421 4.90 -2.56 23.57
C HIS A 421 6.11 -2.74 24.50
N VAL A 422 6.46 -3.98 24.76
CA VAL A 422 7.66 -4.35 25.53
C VAL A 422 8.65 -5.02 24.59
N TYR A 423 9.82 -4.42 24.41
CA TYR A 423 10.86 -4.92 23.52
C TYR A 423 12.03 -5.51 24.29
N VAL A 424 12.66 -6.53 23.71
CA VAL A 424 13.90 -7.13 24.22
C VAL A 424 14.90 -7.28 23.06
N PRO A 425 16.15 -6.80 23.21
CA PRO A 425 17.14 -6.82 22.13
C PRO A 425 17.75 -8.21 21.92
N LEU A 426 17.91 -8.60 20.66
CA LEU A 426 18.46 -9.89 20.21
C LEU A 426 19.73 -9.73 19.36
N ARG A 427 19.87 -8.61 18.65
CA ARG A 427 21.01 -8.29 17.76
C ARG A 427 21.23 -9.33 16.65
N ALA A 428 20.15 -9.68 15.94
CA ALA A 428 20.15 -10.56 14.78
C ALA A 428 20.83 -11.93 15.01
N LYS A 429 20.80 -12.43 16.25
CA LYS A 429 21.40 -13.73 16.62
C LYS A 429 20.53 -14.93 16.26
N TYR A 430 19.21 -14.74 16.26
CA TYR A 430 18.21 -15.81 16.18
C TYR A 430 17.29 -15.55 14.99
N ASP A 431 16.73 -16.62 14.42
CA ASP A 431 15.72 -16.51 13.37
C ASP A 431 14.32 -16.20 13.93
N TYR A 432 13.39 -15.80 13.07
CA TYR A 432 12.01 -15.46 13.49
C TYR A 432 11.26 -16.62 14.17
N ASP A 433 11.52 -17.88 13.82
CA ASP A 433 10.81 -19.02 14.44
C ASP A 433 11.30 -19.24 15.88
N GLN A 434 12.62 -19.23 16.10
CA GLN A 434 13.22 -19.27 17.43
C GLN A 434 12.67 -18.15 18.31
N VAL A 435 12.62 -16.94 17.76
CA VAL A 435 12.18 -15.74 18.47
C VAL A 435 10.70 -15.79 18.80
N ARG A 436 9.85 -16.17 17.85
CA ARG A 436 8.40 -16.32 18.07
C ARG A 436 8.12 -17.37 19.13
N ASN A 437 8.78 -18.53 19.05
CA ASN A 437 8.56 -19.63 20.00
C ASN A 437 9.01 -19.24 21.41
N PHE A 438 10.12 -18.51 21.54
CA PHE A 438 10.55 -17.98 22.83
C PHE A 438 9.58 -16.92 23.38
N ALA A 439 9.14 -15.97 22.55
CA ALA A 439 8.13 -14.98 22.95
C ALA A 439 6.83 -15.65 23.41
N GLU A 440 6.41 -16.75 22.75
CA GLU A 440 5.27 -17.56 23.18
C GLU A 440 5.46 -18.18 24.58
N LEU A 441 6.65 -18.71 24.87
CA LEU A 441 6.98 -19.24 26.20
C LEU A 441 6.82 -18.15 27.27
N VAL A 442 7.37 -16.96 27.04
CA VAL A 442 7.30 -15.83 27.97
C VAL A 442 5.85 -15.43 28.23
N VAL A 443 5.05 -15.20 27.18
CA VAL A 443 3.65 -14.78 27.35
C VAL A 443 2.77 -15.86 27.99
N ARG A 444 3.11 -17.16 27.85
CA ARG A 444 2.43 -18.23 28.58
C ARG A 444 2.69 -18.13 30.09
N VAL A 445 3.91 -17.80 30.50
CA VAL A 445 4.23 -17.55 31.92
C VAL A 445 3.51 -16.30 32.41
N VAL A 446 3.53 -15.20 31.65
CA VAL A 446 2.77 -13.98 31.98
C VAL A 446 1.28 -14.29 32.16
N HIS A 447 0.68 -14.99 31.20
CA HIS A 447 -0.72 -15.39 31.25
C HIS A 447 -1.03 -16.25 32.48
N SER A 448 -0.15 -17.18 32.85
CA SER A 448 -0.35 -18.03 34.03
C SER A 448 -0.38 -17.25 35.35
N ARG A 449 0.31 -16.10 35.42
CA ARG A 449 0.36 -15.24 36.61
C ARG A 449 -0.85 -14.32 36.73
N ILE A 450 -1.42 -13.90 35.60
CA ILE A 450 -2.56 -12.98 35.58
C ILE A 450 -3.65 -13.41 34.57
N PRO A 451 -4.19 -14.65 34.69
CA PRO A 451 -5.09 -15.23 33.68
C PRO A 451 -6.47 -14.57 33.62
N GLY A 452 -6.83 -13.81 34.67
CA GLY A 452 -8.11 -13.13 34.80
C GLY A 452 -8.33 -12.05 33.74
N ILE A 453 -7.29 -11.28 33.40
CA ILE A 453 -7.36 -10.15 32.48
C ILE A 453 -6.51 -10.32 31.20
N THR A 454 -5.85 -11.47 31.03
CA THR A 454 -5.04 -11.75 29.84
C THR A 454 -5.57 -12.92 29.03
N SER A 455 -5.26 -12.94 27.75
CA SER A 455 -5.58 -14.01 26.81
C SER A 455 -4.45 -14.24 25.82
N LEU A 456 -4.29 -15.51 25.43
CA LEU A 456 -3.45 -15.93 24.31
C LEU A 456 -4.26 -16.17 23.02
N GLU A 457 -5.59 -16.17 23.10
CA GLU A 457 -6.43 -16.28 21.91
C GLU A 457 -6.29 -14.99 21.09
N ARG A 458 -6.17 -15.10 19.76
CA ARG A 458 -6.00 -13.94 18.87
C ARG A 458 -7.35 -13.30 18.53
N SER A 459 -8.38 -14.12 18.33
CA SER A 459 -9.69 -13.66 17.88
C SER A 459 -10.38 -12.79 18.95
N PRO A 460 -10.68 -11.51 18.66
CA PRO A 460 -11.38 -10.64 19.62
C PRO A 460 -12.69 -11.23 20.13
N ALA A 461 -13.45 -11.92 19.26
CA ALA A 461 -14.72 -12.55 19.59
C ALA A 461 -14.61 -13.65 20.66
N LYS A 462 -13.43 -14.29 20.78
CA LYS A 462 -13.17 -15.40 21.70
C LYS A 462 -12.41 -14.97 22.97
N ARG A 463 -12.06 -13.68 23.10
CA ARG A 463 -11.27 -13.14 24.21
C ARG A 463 -11.88 -11.88 24.84
N LYS A 464 -13.21 -11.81 24.88
CA LYS A 464 -13.94 -10.67 25.47
C LYS A 464 -13.38 -10.32 26.86
N ASP A 465 -13.24 -9.03 27.11
CA ASP A 465 -12.76 -8.46 28.38
C ASP A 465 -11.34 -8.91 28.79
N LYS A 466 -10.52 -9.34 27.83
CA LYS A 466 -9.12 -9.75 28.06
C LYS A 466 -8.13 -9.10 27.11
N ILE A 467 -7.01 -8.68 27.69
CA ILE A 467 -5.84 -8.14 27.01
C ILE A 467 -5.15 -9.28 26.24
N TYR A 468 -4.93 -9.08 24.95
CA TYR A 468 -4.10 -9.98 24.16
C TYR A 468 -2.64 -9.77 24.54
N LEU A 469 -1.93 -10.85 24.80
CA LEU A 469 -0.48 -10.83 24.75
C LEU A 469 -0.13 -11.19 23.31
N ASP A 470 0.16 -10.22 22.43
CA ASP A 470 0.42 -10.51 21.03
C ASP A 470 1.89 -10.85 20.78
N TRP A 471 2.22 -12.14 20.90
CA TRP A 471 3.55 -12.66 20.51
C TRP A 471 3.67 -12.90 19.01
N LEU A 472 2.59 -12.85 18.23
CA LEU A 472 2.59 -13.07 16.79
C LEU A 472 3.11 -11.87 15.99
N GLN A 473 3.36 -10.75 16.67
CA GLN A 473 4.17 -9.62 16.15
C GLN A 473 5.62 -10.02 15.86
N ASN A 474 6.07 -11.19 16.33
CA ASN A 474 7.38 -11.76 16.07
C ASN A 474 7.42 -12.69 14.84
N ARG A 475 6.44 -12.59 13.93
CA ARG A 475 6.50 -13.29 12.64
C ARG A 475 7.24 -12.45 11.61
N THR A 476 7.82 -13.12 10.62
CA THR A 476 8.46 -12.47 9.47
C THR A 476 7.51 -11.45 8.82
N GLY A 477 8.05 -10.26 8.54
CA GLY A 477 7.33 -9.19 7.87
C GLY A 477 6.22 -8.49 8.66
N GLN A 478 6.09 -8.76 9.96
CA GLN A 478 5.30 -7.90 10.85
C GLN A 478 6.02 -6.56 11.07
N THR A 479 5.23 -5.51 11.27
CA THR A 479 5.74 -4.17 11.53
C THR A 479 5.02 -3.52 12.68
N LEU A 480 5.76 -2.69 13.41
CA LEU A 480 5.24 -1.87 14.50
C LEU A 480 5.74 -0.45 14.33
N ALA A 481 4.97 0.50 14.87
CA ALA A 481 5.38 1.90 14.91
C ALA A 481 6.72 2.03 15.67
N ALA A 482 7.70 2.64 15.01
CA ALA A 482 9.00 2.96 15.58
C ALA A 482 8.84 3.83 16.86
N PRO A 483 9.79 3.76 17.82
CA PRO A 483 9.82 4.72 18.92
C PRO A 483 9.88 6.15 18.36
N TYR A 484 9.22 7.09 19.02
CA TYR A 484 9.07 8.48 18.59
C TYR A 484 8.25 8.70 17.31
N SER A 485 7.58 7.67 16.78
CA SER A 485 6.64 7.87 15.68
C SER A 485 5.31 8.45 16.15
N LEU A 486 4.79 9.44 15.41
CA LEU A 486 3.42 9.95 15.59
C LEU A 486 2.39 8.86 15.27
N ARG A 487 1.24 8.91 15.94
CA ARG A 487 0.12 7.99 15.72
C ARG A 487 -1.10 8.73 15.16
N PRO A 488 -1.84 8.13 14.21
CA PRO A 488 -3.03 8.73 13.61
C PRO A 488 -4.25 8.64 14.54
N VAL A 489 -4.13 9.26 15.72
CA VAL A 489 -5.18 9.37 16.74
C VAL A 489 -5.25 10.80 17.26
N ALA A 490 -6.35 11.15 17.92
CA ALA A 490 -6.50 12.44 18.59
C ALA A 490 -5.29 12.76 19.50
N GLY A 491 -4.92 14.04 19.56
CA GLY A 491 -3.77 14.56 20.29
C GLY A 491 -2.42 14.43 19.58
N ALA A 492 -2.36 13.88 18.36
CA ALA A 492 -1.11 13.58 17.66
C ALA A 492 -0.10 12.87 18.58
N CYS A 493 -0.60 11.80 19.23
CA CYS A 493 0.16 11.06 20.24
C CYS A 493 1.41 10.41 19.65
N VAL A 494 2.43 10.21 20.48
CA VAL A 494 3.72 9.64 20.08
C VAL A 494 3.91 8.26 20.70
N SER A 495 4.42 7.29 19.93
CA SER A 495 4.88 6.01 20.51
C SER A 495 6.13 6.25 21.35
N THR A 496 5.96 6.34 22.68
CA THR A 496 6.97 7.00 23.52
C THR A 496 7.70 6.02 24.42
N PRO A 497 9.04 5.91 24.31
CA PRO A 497 9.92 5.25 25.26
C PRO A 497 9.72 5.70 26.72
N LEU A 498 9.66 4.73 27.63
CA LEU A 498 9.45 4.93 29.06
C LEU A 498 10.58 4.29 29.88
N GLU A 499 10.82 4.83 31.06
CA GLU A 499 11.48 4.08 32.13
C GLU A 499 10.44 3.18 32.81
N TRP A 500 10.83 1.97 33.26
CA TRP A 500 9.90 1.06 33.96
C TRP A 500 9.20 1.69 35.18
N LYS A 501 9.87 2.60 35.89
CA LYS A 501 9.27 3.36 37.02
C LYS A 501 8.12 4.31 36.61
N GLU A 502 7.97 4.60 35.32
CA GLU A 502 6.87 5.39 34.75
C GLU A 502 5.67 4.49 34.37
N VAL A 503 5.88 3.18 34.20
CA VAL A 503 4.82 2.21 33.90
C VAL A 503 4.06 1.88 35.19
N LYS A 504 3.21 2.82 35.62
CA LYS A 504 2.40 2.72 36.85
C LYS A 504 1.08 3.46 36.68
N LYS A 505 0.14 3.20 37.58
CA LYS A 505 -1.20 3.81 37.58
C LYS A 505 -1.15 5.32 37.34
N GLY A 506 -1.99 5.79 36.43
CA GLY A 506 -2.09 7.20 36.03
C GLY A 506 -1.28 7.58 34.79
N LEU A 507 -0.42 6.68 34.28
CA LEU A 507 0.18 6.82 32.96
C LEU A 507 -0.91 6.77 31.88
N SER A 508 -0.83 7.63 30.87
CA SER A 508 -1.68 7.61 29.69
C SER A 508 -0.86 7.78 28.42
N PRO A 509 -1.19 7.09 27.30
CA PRO A 509 -0.56 7.36 26.01
C PRO A 509 -0.73 8.81 25.56
N ARG A 510 -1.80 9.48 25.99
CA ARG A 510 -2.08 10.90 25.69
C ARG A 510 -1.18 11.88 26.44
N ASP A 511 -0.39 11.40 27.40
CA ASP A 511 0.61 12.23 28.08
C ASP A 511 1.77 12.62 27.16
N PHE A 512 1.90 11.96 26.00
CA PHE A 512 3.02 12.17 25.06
C PHE A 512 2.51 12.52 23.67
N THR A 513 2.72 13.75 23.26
CA THR A 513 2.16 14.33 22.02
C THR A 513 3.25 15.02 21.20
N ILE A 514 2.88 15.40 19.97
CA ILE A 514 3.71 16.22 19.08
C ILE A 514 4.25 17.50 19.76
N GLU A 515 3.53 18.06 20.73
CA GLU A 515 3.90 19.30 21.42
C GLU A 515 4.97 19.10 22.48
N ASN A 516 4.85 18.06 23.31
CA ASN A 516 5.60 17.96 24.56
C ASN A 516 6.80 16.99 24.49
N ILE A 517 6.90 16.16 23.45
CA ILE A 517 7.92 15.11 23.36
C ILE A 517 9.35 15.67 23.29
N PHE A 518 9.55 16.86 22.72
CA PHE A 518 10.86 17.50 22.67
C PHE A 518 11.34 18.00 24.04
N ASP A 519 10.43 18.47 24.89
CA ASP A 519 10.76 18.85 26.27
C ASP A 519 11.14 17.62 27.09
N ARG A 520 10.42 16.51 26.86
CA ARG A 520 10.78 15.21 27.45
C ARG A 520 12.18 14.78 27.00
N LEU A 521 12.48 14.81 25.71
CA LEU A 521 13.81 14.47 25.18
C LEU A 521 14.91 15.36 25.75
N LYS A 522 14.66 16.66 25.89
CA LYS A 522 15.62 17.58 26.52
C LYS A 522 15.89 17.22 27.98
N LYS A 523 14.87 16.76 28.72
CA LYS A 523 14.97 16.42 30.14
C LYS A 523 15.54 15.02 30.41
N LYS A 524 15.17 14.04 29.60
CA LYS A 524 15.45 12.61 29.83
C LYS A 524 16.49 12.03 28.87
N GLY A 525 16.79 12.72 27.77
CA GLY A 525 17.50 12.15 26.64
C GLY A 525 16.68 11.08 25.92
N ASP A 526 17.35 10.33 25.06
CA ASP A 526 16.77 9.18 24.37
C ASP A 526 16.81 7.94 25.26
N LEU A 527 15.67 7.65 25.91
CA LEU A 527 15.51 6.50 26.82
C LEU A 527 15.56 5.16 26.09
N TRP A 528 15.36 5.13 24.78
CA TRP A 528 15.35 3.89 24.00
C TRP A 528 16.75 3.48 23.55
N LYS A 529 17.71 4.40 23.56
CA LYS A 529 19.08 4.19 23.07
C LYS A 529 19.77 2.91 23.55
N PRO A 530 19.63 2.48 24.83
CA PRO A 530 20.29 1.26 25.29
C PRO A 530 19.85 -0.01 24.56
N ILE A 531 18.65 -0.04 23.97
CA ILE A 531 18.16 -1.21 23.20
C ILE A 531 19.05 -1.54 21.98
N LEU A 532 19.82 -0.56 21.48
CA LEU A 532 20.74 -0.75 20.36
C LEU A 532 22.05 -1.45 20.79
N GLY A 533 22.21 -1.71 22.09
CA GLY A 533 23.38 -2.32 22.73
C GLY A 533 23.47 -3.83 22.56
N LYS A 534 23.79 -4.55 23.64
CA LYS A 534 23.94 -6.00 23.60
C LYS A 534 22.58 -6.68 23.58
N GLY A 535 22.43 -7.70 22.74
CA GLY A 535 21.24 -8.55 22.72
C GLY A 535 21.34 -9.67 23.74
N VAL A 536 20.21 -10.08 24.28
CA VAL A 536 20.08 -11.18 25.25
C VAL A 536 20.51 -12.51 24.63
N ASP A 537 20.78 -13.49 25.50
CA ASP A 537 20.99 -14.87 25.11
C ASP A 537 19.75 -15.69 25.48
N LEU A 538 18.98 -16.12 24.47
CA LEU A 538 17.73 -16.85 24.69
C LEU A 538 17.95 -18.17 25.44
N LYS A 539 19.10 -18.84 25.26
CA LYS A 539 19.38 -20.09 25.97
C LYS A 539 19.61 -19.82 27.45
N ALA A 540 20.37 -18.77 27.78
CA ALA A 540 20.55 -18.36 29.17
C ALA A 540 19.23 -17.91 29.80
N ALA A 541 18.37 -17.23 29.03
CA ALA A 541 17.06 -16.79 29.48
C ALA A 541 16.13 -17.97 29.81
N ILE A 542 16.14 -19.03 28.99
CA ILE A 542 15.41 -20.28 29.29
C ILE A 542 15.89 -20.89 30.61
N VAL A 543 17.20 -21.00 30.83
CA VAL A 543 17.76 -21.57 32.07
C VAL A 543 17.38 -20.72 33.29
N CYS A 544 17.40 -19.40 33.18
CA CYS A 544 16.91 -18.52 34.25
C CYS A 544 15.42 -18.79 34.53
N LEU A 545 14.59 -18.86 33.49
CA LEU A 545 13.16 -19.09 33.63
C LEU A 545 12.84 -20.46 34.26
N GLU A 546 13.52 -21.53 33.83
CA GLU A 546 13.38 -22.88 34.39
C GLU A 546 13.68 -22.91 35.89
N ARG A 547 14.83 -22.33 36.30
CA ARG A 547 15.23 -22.27 37.71
C ARG A 547 14.19 -21.57 38.58
N GLU A 548 13.61 -20.48 38.10
CA GLU A 548 12.59 -19.72 38.84
C GLU A 548 11.23 -20.44 38.88
N LEU A 549 10.88 -21.20 37.84
CA LEU A 549 9.67 -22.02 37.82
C LEU A 549 9.79 -23.25 38.74
N GLU A 550 10.99 -23.81 38.89
CA GLU A 550 11.28 -24.91 39.83
C GLU A 550 11.35 -24.44 41.29
N SER A 551 11.84 -23.22 41.54
CA SER A 551 11.99 -22.65 42.89
C SER A 551 10.69 -22.10 43.47
N ALA A 552 9.68 -21.83 42.63
CA ALA A 552 8.36 -21.39 43.05
C ALA A 552 7.53 -22.61 43.50
N PRO A 553 7.25 -22.81 44.80
CA PRO A 553 6.46 -23.96 45.24
C PRO A 553 5.06 -23.92 44.61
N VAL A 554 4.69 -25.04 43.99
CA VAL A 554 3.34 -25.32 43.48
C VAL A 554 2.35 -25.13 44.64
N GLY A 555 1.74 -23.94 44.74
CA GLY A 555 0.76 -23.64 45.80
C GLY A 555 0.68 -22.21 46.33
N VAL A 556 1.56 -21.28 45.94
CA VAL A 556 1.37 -19.87 46.34
C VAL A 556 0.32 -19.23 45.42
N ARG A 557 -0.90 -19.13 45.95
CA ARG A 557 -2.01 -18.40 45.32
C ARG A 557 -1.54 -17.00 44.86
N PRO A 558 -1.95 -16.52 43.67
CA PRO A 558 -1.77 -15.13 43.29
C PRO A 558 -2.31 -14.25 44.41
N ARG A 559 -1.58 -13.19 44.79
CA ARG A 559 -2.09 -12.18 45.72
C ARG A 559 -3.46 -11.74 45.22
N GLU A 560 -4.51 -11.97 46.01
CA GLU A 560 -5.85 -11.48 45.70
C GLU A 560 -5.79 -9.97 45.50
N VAL A 561 -5.88 -9.53 44.25
CA VAL A 561 -6.17 -8.14 43.91
C VAL A 561 -7.60 -7.90 44.40
N LYS A 562 -7.73 -7.23 45.55
CA LYS A 562 -9.03 -6.87 46.13
C LYS A 562 -9.81 -5.98 45.16
N ALA A 563 -10.66 -6.58 44.34
CA ALA A 563 -11.68 -5.90 43.56
C ALA A 563 -12.71 -5.28 44.52
N LYS A 564 -12.48 -4.06 44.99
CA LYS A 564 -13.54 -3.22 45.57
C LYS A 564 -14.42 -2.70 44.43
N ARG A 565 -15.37 -3.52 43.97
CA ARG A 565 -16.57 -3.01 43.29
C ARG A 565 -17.46 -2.36 44.35
N ARG A 566 -17.54 -1.02 44.36
CA ARG A 566 -18.61 -0.30 45.05
C ARG A 566 -19.85 -0.32 44.14
N LYS A 567 -20.99 -0.67 44.74
CA LYS A 567 -22.33 -0.53 44.17
C LYS A 567 -22.62 0.93 43.81
#